data_AF-W2XQ19-F1
#
_entry.id   AF-W2XQ19-F1
#
_cell.length_a   1.000
_cell.length_b   1.000
_cell.length_c   1.000
_cell.angle_alpha   90.00
_cell.angle_beta   90.00
_cell.angle_gamma   90.00
#
_symmetry.space_group_name_H-M   'P 1'
#
loop_
_entity.id
_entity.type
_entity.pdbx_description
1 polymer ?
#
loop_
_entity_poly.entity_id
_entity_poly.type
_entity_poly.pdbx_seq_one_letter_code
_entity_poly.pdbx_strand_id
1 'polypeptide(L)'
;LPSAYQDELIVLHTFQEKLSDDEVSLGVLFTSRRLFRNLLFARKGHRHHGIVVSVDGTYRLHHGGWTLVPFGTVGVIYDSRHGYSHRFFPIAYLFVRSETTKSYDELFKVIQNKCVDFLGWSLKVQFGTLDHADCVAAAFKMNWPNIVLLSFNVRNQVNCLQKSRCPGQFKALCTLVIENRIELGELDIAEWFKEEYLAADWKLWYYSASKAPGITPKQNPIEAHNRDIKRVVGPEINASTEVVLNSSLPRILSYFGSTRDSKGVPIIKPYSAGPVSIKAARTAMLLVGEGNYRKVERNSSVTGVLFNSRKYMIGDESVEATRVDESRAAIFRASLRGSLQRPEIVENMEPHYLSLHLVRVLTDLPFTHSWASPNWPETEVLRVCTKYHCDCKAFFVSGWLCSHILATLKLLDGFNLKVLLSSLPARKPPGRPRKVSKARQHDTPNTGQFAVPKLLEKLARRPGFPTNWKVLVPLDINDDDGITTKNFDGIVRPWFAKDGKYYWKIEFADADIDVEPYDIQELAHVLNHTARFGYAFV
;
A
#
# COMPACT_ATOMS: atom_id res chain seq x y z
N LEU A 1 16.55 -10.53 -34.33
CA LEU A 1 17.41 -11.39 -33.48
C LEU A 1 16.63 -12.62 -33.06
N PRO A 2 17.15 -13.84 -33.28
CA PRO A 2 16.53 -15.08 -32.80
C PRO A 2 16.24 -15.00 -31.30
N SER A 3 15.15 -15.62 -30.84
CA SER A 3 14.72 -15.55 -29.43
C SER A 3 15.79 -16.02 -28.45
N ALA A 4 16.61 -17.01 -28.85
CA ALA A 4 17.69 -17.57 -28.05
C ALA A 4 18.73 -16.53 -27.57
N TYR A 5 19.05 -15.52 -28.38
CA TYR A 5 20.05 -14.49 -28.02
C TYR A 5 19.53 -13.40 -27.08
N GLN A 6 18.21 -13.31 -26.90
CA GLN A 6 17.62 -12.20 -26.16
C GLN A 6 17.72 -12.38 -24.65
N ASP A 7 17.69 -13.64 -24.19
CA ASP A 7 17.66 -14.02 -22.78
C ASP A 7 19.01 -14.56 -22.27
N GLU A 8 20.02 -14.63 -23.14
CA GLU A 8 21.39 -15.01 -22.81
C GLU A 8 21.99 -14.10 -21.73
N LEU A 9 22.73 -14.70 -20.81
CA LEU A 9 23.44 -14.00 -19.74
C LEU A 9 24.61 -13.21 -20.34
N ILE A 10 24.59 -11.90 -20.09
CA ILE A 10 25.67 -10.98 -20.42
C ILE A 10 26.27 -10.49 -19.11
N VAL A 11 27.55 -10.81 -18.90
CA VAL A 11 28.33 -10.20 -17.82
C VAL A 11 28.72 -8.78 -18.27
N LEU A 12 28.27 -7.78 -17.52
CA LEU A 12 28.55 -6.37 -17.77
C LEU A 12 29.86 -5.94 -17.12
N HIS A 13 30.15 -6.47 -15.92
CA HIS A 13 31.32 -6.14 -15.14
C HIS A 13 31.56 -7.18 -14.05
N THR A 14 32.82 -7.33 -13.63
CA THR A 14 33.24 -8.09 -12.46
C THR A 14 34.21 -7.25 -11.67
N PHE A 15 34.09 -7.24 -10.35
CA PHE A 15 34.96 -6.47 -9.48
C PHE A 15 35.31 -7.22 -8.20
N GLN A 16 36.35 -6.72 -7.54
CA GLN A 16 36.74 -7.13 -6.20
C GLN A 16 36.85 -5.91 -5.29
N GLU A 17 36.49 -6.11 -4.03
CA GLU A 17 36.57 -5.12 -2.98
C GLU A 17 37.25 -5.74 -1.76
N LYS A 18 38.24 -5.03 -1.23
CA LYS A 18 38.81 -5.37 0.07
C LYS A 18 37.92 -4.76 1.16
N LEU A 19 37.39 -5.61 2.03
CA LEU A 19 36.54 -5.25 3.16
C LEU A 19 37.37 -4.81 4.37
N SER A 20 36.71 -4.28 5.39
CA SER A 20 37.35 -3.76 6.61
C SER A 20 38.04 -4.84 7.46
N ASP A 21 37.66 -6.09 7.29
CA ASP A 21 38.23 -7.28 7.94
C ASP A 21 39.35 -7.92 7.10
N ASP A 22 39.89 -7.19 6.12
CA ASP A 22 40.86 -7.66 5.11
C ASP A 22 40.35 -8.77 4.18
N GLU A 23 39.09 -9.19 4.29
CA GLU A 23 38.50 -10.15 3.35
C GLU A 23 38.26 -9.51 1.97
N VAL A 24 38.24 -10.35 0.94
CA VAL A 24 37.87 -9.91 -0.42
C VAL A 24 36.42 -10.28 -0.71
N SER A 25 35.61 -9.26 -1.02
CA SER A 25 34.28 -9.38 -1.59
C SER A 25 34.38 -9.38 -3.11
N LEU A 26 33.69 -10.30 -3.76
CA LEU A 26 33.61 -10.41 -5.21
C LEU A 26 32.20 -10.02 -5.67
N GLY A 27 32.13 -9.34 -6.81
CA GLY A 27 30.88 -8.92 -7.41
C GLY A 27 30.83 -9.23 -8.89
N VAL A 28 29.68 -9.73 -9.36
CA VAL A 28 29.38 -9.96 -10.77
C VAL A 28 28.13 -9.18 -11.13
N LEU A 29 28.25 -8.29 -12.11
CA LEU A 29 27.15 -7.54 -12.68
C LEU A 29 26.72 -8.17 -13.99
N PHE A 30 25.44 -8.48 -14.13
CA PHE A 30 24.95 -9.18 -15.32
C PHE A 30 23.53 -8.79 -15.69
N THR A 31 23.17 -9.05 -16.95
CA THR A 31 21.85 -8.79 -17.51
C THR A 31 21.57 -9.75 -18.67
N SER A 32 20.46 -9.55 -19.37
CA SER A 32 20.24 -10.03 -20.73
C SER A 32 19.84 -8.87 -21.63
N ARG A 33 19.93 -9.06 -22.96
CA ARG A 33 19.51 -8.01 -23.93
C ARG A 33 18.07 -7.59 -23.69
N ARG A 34 17.20 -8.56 -23.37
CA ARG A 34 15.78 -8.31 -23.11
C ARG A 34 15.54 -7.51 -21.83
N LEU A 35 16.25 -7.81 -20.75
CA LEU A 35 16.10 -7.07 -19.50
C LEU A 35 16.68 -5.66 -19.60
N PHE A 36 17.87 -5.50 -20.18
CA PHE A 36 18.49 -4.18 -20.32
C PHE A 36 17.64 -3.22 -21.17
N ARG A 37 16.90 -3.75 -22.15
CA ARG A 37 15.92 -3.01 -22.97
C ARG A 37 14.83 -2.31 -22.13
N ASN A 38 14.56 -2.76 -20.90
CA ASN A 38 13.60 -2.09 -20.02
C ASN A 38 13.97 -0.62 -19.74
N LEU A 39 15.25 -0.23 -19.81
CA LEU A 39 15.66 1.18 -19.74
C LEU A 39 15.08 2.02 -20.88
N LEU A 40 14.99 1.46 -22.10
CA LEU A 40 14.36 2.16 -23.22
C LEU A 40 12.86 2.37 -23.00
N PHE A 41 12.17 1.38 -22.42
CA PHE A 41 10.75 1.48 -22.12
C PHE A 41 10.47 2.44 -20.98
N ALA A 42 11.29 2.42 -19.93
CA ALA A 42 11.25 3.38 -18.83
C ALA A 42 11.47 4.81 -19.34
N ARG A 43 12.51 5.03 -20.17
CA ARG A 43 12.78 6.35 -20.77
C ARG A 43 11.59 6.83 -21.61
N LYS A 44 10.92 5.95 -22.36
CA LYS A 44 9.75 6.32 -23.17
C LYS A 44 8.53 6.65 -22.31
N GLY A 45 8.25 5.89 -21.25
CA GLY A 45 7.03 6.07 -20.46
C GLY A 45 7.14 7.05 -19.29
N HIS A 46 8.35 7.32 -18.79
CA HIS A 46 8.57 8.22 -17.64
C HIS A 46 8.91 9.65 -18.07
N ARG A 47 8.75 10.01 -19.36
CA ARG A 47 9.18 11.30 -19.91
C ARG A 47 8.71 12.54 -19.13
N HIS A 48 7.54 12.47 -18.49
CA HIS A 48 6.93 13.60 -17.79
C HIS A 48 7.24 13.65 -16.28
N HIS A 49 7.67 12.53 -15.68
CA HIS A 49 7.83 12.42 -14.22
C HIS A 49 9.28 12.16 -13.80
N GLY A 50 10.10 11.60 -14.68
CA GLY A 50 11.45 11.13 -14.37
C GLY A 50 11.50 9.62 -14.07
N ILE A 51 12.65 9.01 -14.33
CA ILE A 51 12.83 7.56 -14.14
C ILE A 51 12.93 7.27 -12.65
N VAL A 52 12.15 6.29 -12.19
CA VAL A 52 12.28 5.70 -10.85
C VAL A 52 12.99 4.37 -10.97
N VAL A 53 13.92 4.11 -10.06
CA VAL A 53 14.59 2.82 -9.93
C VAL A 53 14.44 2.29 -8.51
N SER A 54 14.52 0.98 -8.37
CA SER A 54 14.47 0.27 -7.10
C SER A 54 15.56 -0.78 -7.07
N VAL A 55 16.17 -0.92 -5.89
CA VAL A 55 17.10 -1.99 -5.55
C VAL A 55 16.69 -2.60 -4.21
N ASP A 56 16.85 -3.91 -4.07
CA ASP A 56 16.52 -4.65 -2.85
C ASP A 56 17.25 -5.99 -2.88
N GLY A 57 18.19 -6.21 -1.96
CA GLY A 57 18.96 -7.45 -1.86
C GLY A 57 18.07 -8.65 -1.55
N THR A 58 18.31 -9.78 -2.22
CA THR A 58 17.70 -11.06 -1.87
C THR A 58 18.73 -12.12 -1.52
N TYR A 59 18.56 -12.69 -0.33
CA TYR A 59 19.43 -13.71 0.24
C TYR A 59 18.98 -15.13 -0.10
N ARG A 60 19.85 -16.10 0.25
CA ARG A 60 19.63 -17.56 0.24
C ARG A 60 19.76 -18.24 -1.12
N LEU A 61 20.35 -17.59 -2.11
CA LEU A 61 20.65 -18.27 -3.38
C LEU A 61 21.94 -19.11 -3.29
N HIS A 62 22.89 -18.64 -2.48
CA HIS A 62 24.21 -19.23 -2.36
C HIS A 62 24.47 -19.71 -0.92
N HIS A 63 25.12 -20.86 -0.74
CA HIS A 63 25.43 -21.42 0.59
C HIS A 63 26.32 -20.50 1.43
N GLY A 64 27.23 -19.76 0.78
CA GLY A 64 28.13 -18.82 1.45
C GLY A 64 27.50 -17.45 1.73
N GLY A 65 26.17 -17.33 1.65
CA GLY A 65 25.45 -16.11 2.05
C GLY A 65 25.48 -14.94 1.07
N TRP A 66 25.91 -15.15 -0.18
CA TRP A 66 25.97 -14.07 -1.17
C TRP A 66 24.57 -13.56 -1.53
N THR A 67 24.49 -12.26 -1.79
CA THR A 67 23.25 -11.55 -2.14
C THR A 67 23.10 -11.41 -3.65
N LEU A 68 21.89 -11.64 -4.14
CA LEU A 68 21.48 -11.19 -5.46
C LEU A 68 20.63 -9.93 -5.33
N VAL A 69 21.09 -8.84 -5.92
CA VAL A 69 20.46 -7.54 -5.91
C VAL A 69 19.87 -7.25 -7.29
N PRO A 70 18.55 -7.35 -7.48
CA PRO A 70 17.88 -6.77 -8.65
C PRO A 70 18.03 -5.25 -8.69
N PHE A 71 18.41 -4.73 -9.86
CA PHE A 71 18.28 -3.33 -10.24
C PHE A 71 17.21 -3.21 -11.31
N GLY A 72 16.22 -2.36 -11.11
CA GLY A 72 15.11 -2.23 -12.05
C GLY A 72 14.26 -1.00 -11.83
N THR A 73 13.25 -0.84 -12.67
CA THR A 73 12.28 0.26 -12.58
C THR A 73 10.91 -0.25 -12.16
N VAL A 74 9.98 0.66 -11.84
CA VAL A 74 8.61 0.33 -11.44
C VAL A 74 7.64 1.02 -12.39
N GLY A 75 6.64 0.27 -12.86
CA GLY A 75 5.55 0.81 -13.67
C GLY A 75 4.18 0.43 -13.11
N VAL A 76 3.15 1.19 -13.47
CA VAL A 76 1.76 0.90 -13.13
C VAL A 76 1.17 0.01 -14.21
N ILE A 77 0.45 -1.02 -13.79
CA ILE A 77 -0.31 -1.91 -14.65
C ILE A 77 -1.75 -2.03 -14.16
N TYR A 78 -2.67 -2.19 -15.10
CA TYR A 78 -4.03 -2.62 -14.81
C TYR A 78 -4.17 -4.13 -15.02
N ASP A 79 -4.69 -4.81 -14.00
CA ASP A 79 -5.09 -6.22 -14.07
C ASP A 79 -6.59 -6.33 -13.77
N SER A 80 -7.34 -7.13 -14.54
CA SER A 80 -8.79 -7.24 -14.39
C SER A 80 -9.23 -7.83 -13.03
N ARG A 81 -8.37 -8.61 -12.36
CA ARG A 81 -8.65 -9.21 -11.05
C ARG A 81 -8.23 -8.30 -9.90
N HIS A 82 -7.10 -7.61 -10.05
CA HIS A 82 -6.46 -6.87 -8.96
C HIS A 82 -6.54 -5.33 -9.10
N GLY A 83 -7.03 -4.83 -10.22
CA GLY A 83 -7.07 -3.41 -10.55
C GLY A 83 -5.67 -2.83 -10.81
N TYR A 84 -5.52 -1.54 -10.55
CA TYR A 84 -4.24 -0.84 -10.69
C TYR A 84 -3.25 -1.31 -9.63
N SER A 85 -2.06 -1.72 -10.08
CA SER A 85 -0.97 -2.17 -9.22
C SER A 85 0.38 -1.78 -9.80
N HIS A 86 1.38 -1.70 -8.94
CA HIS A 86 2.76 -1.42 -9.35
C HIS A 86 3.47 -2.75 -9.61
N ARG A 87 4.27 -2.79 -10.67
CA ARG A 87 5.07 -3.95 -11.05
C ARG A 87 6.53 -3.52 -11.24
N PHE A 88 7.44 -4.30 -10.70
CA PHE A 88 8.87 -4.11 -10.86
C PHE A 88 9.35 -4.72 -12.17
N PHE A 89 10.23 -4.04 -12.90
CA PHE A 89 10.85 -4.42 -14.17
C PHE A 89 12.37 -4.44 -14.03
N PRO A 90 13.00 -5.63 -13.92
CA PRO A 90 14.43 -5.75 -13.74
C PRO A 90 15.15 -5.30 -15.02
N ILE A 91 16.26 -4.61 -14.82
CA ILE A 91 17.16 -4.13 -15.87
C ILE A 91 18.46 -4.91 -15.82
N ALA A 92 18.98 -5.15 -14.61
CA ALA A 92 20.21 -5.90 -14.38
C ALA A 92 20.19 -6.47 -12.96
N TYR A 93 21.19 -7.29 -12.67
CA TYR A 93 21.40 -7.88 -11.36
C TYR A 93 22.86 -7.73 -10.95
N LEU A 94 23.08 -7.54 -9.66
CA LEU A 94 24.37 -7.66 -9.00
C LEU A 94 24.34 -8.93 -8.14
N PHE A 95 25.27 -9.85 -8.36
CA PHE A 95 25.51 -10.96 -7.44
C PHE A 95 26.81 -10.68 -6.69
N VAL A 96 26.73 -10.49 -5.37
CA VAL A 96 27.83 -9.97 -4.55
C VAL A 96 27.91 -10.69 -3.21
N ARG A 97 29.12 -10.86 -2.71
CA ARG A 97 29.35 -11.44 -1.37
C ARG A 97 28.87 -10.53 -0.25
N SER A 98 29.18 -9.23 -0.33
CA SER A 98 28.85 -8.24 0.70
C SER A 98 28.23 -6.98 0.08
N GLU A 99 27.14 -6.51 0.68
CA GLU A 99 26.42 -5.30 0.26
C GLU A 99 27.03 -4.04 0.88
N THR A 100 27.94 -3.39 0.14
CA THR A 100 28.65 -2.18 0.54
C THR A 100 28.27 -0.99 -0.33
N THR A 101 28.56 0.25 0.12
CA THR A 101 28.39 1.44 -0.71
C THR A 101 29.14 1.31 -2.04
N LYS A 102 30.35 0.74 -2.02
CA LYS A 102 31.14 0.49 -3.23
C LYS A 102 30.45 -0.48 -4.17
N SER A 103 29.89 -1.58 -3.67
CA SER A 103 29.20 -2.56 -4.51
C SER A 103 28.01 -1.96 -5.26
N TYR A 104 27.24 -1.08 -4.62
CA TYR A 104 26.14 -0.35 -5.22
C TYR A 104 26.62 0.75 -6.17
N ASP A 105 27.70 1.45 -5.83
CA ASP A 105 28.34 2.45 -6.69
C ASP A 105 28.83 1.82 -7.99
N GLU A 106 29.50 0.66 -7.94
CA GLU A 106 29.90 -0.11 -9.13
C GLU A 106 28.69 -0.51 -9.98
N LEU A 107 27.64 -1.04 -9.35
CA LEU A 107 26.37 -1.34 -10.03
C LEU A 107 25.84 -0.11 -10.78
N PHE A 108 25.74 1.04 -10.12
CA PHE A 108 25.17 2.25 -10.72
C PHE A 108 26.08 2.82 -11.83
N LYS A 109 27.39 2.91 -11.61
CA LYS A 109 28.37 3.38 -12.61
C LYS A 109 28.34 2.53 -13.87
N VAL A 110 28.39 1.21 -13.72
CA VAL A 110 28.36 0.30 -14.87
C VAL A 110 27.05 0.43 -15.63
N ILE A 111 25.91 0.52 -14.95
CA ILE A 111 24.62 0.72 -15.63
C ILE A 111 24.58 2.05 -16.37
N GLN A 112 25.08 3.14 -15.78
CA GLN A 112 25.16 4.44 -16.47
C GLN A 112 26.04 4.37 -17.72
N ASN A 113 27.23 3.79 -17.61
CA ASN A 113 28.16 3.62 -18.71
C ASN A 113 27.55 2.75 -19.82
N LYS A 114 26.96 1.60 -19.46
CA LYS A 114 26.33 0.70 -20.44
C LYS A 114 25.05 1.26 -21.04
N CYS A 115 24.37 2.18 -20.36
CA CYS A 115 23.28 2.94 -20.96
C CYS A 115 23.78 3.84 -22.10
N VAL A 116 24.94 4.47 -21.94
CA VAL A 116 25.60 5.24 -23.01
C VAL A 116 26.07 4.31 -24.12
N ASP A 117 26.83 3.27 -23.79
CA ASP A 117 27.42 2.34 -24.78
C ASP A 117 26.34 1.65 -25.63
N PHE A 118 25.29 1.13 -24.99
CA PHE A 118 24.31 0.28 -25.67
C PHE A 118 23.12 1.05 -26.23
N LEU A 119 22.73 2.16 -25.58
CA LEU A 119 21.49 2.88 -25.91
C LEU A 119 21.74 4.31 -26.40
N GLY A 120 22.99 4.82 -26.32
CA GLY A 120 23.37 6.13 -26.82
C GLY A 120 22.90 7.32 -25.96
N TRP A 121 22.65 7.12 -24.66
CA TRP A 121 22.22 8.22 -23.78
C TRP A 121 22.58 8.01 -22.30
N SER A 122 22.81 9.12 -21.60
CA SER A 122 23.11 9.12 -20.16
C SER A 122 21.85 8.92 -19.31
N LEU A 123 21.86 7.87 -18.48
CA LEU A 123 20.77 7.54 -17.58
C LEU A 123 20.63 8.59 -16.47
N LYS A 124 19.50 9.32 -16.48
CA LYS A 124 19.11 10.23 -15.41
C LYS A 124 18.00 9.61 -14.57
N VAL A 125 18.33 9.27 -13.32
CA VAL A 125 17.35 8.77 -12.34
C VAL A 125 16.86 9.94 -11.50
N GLN A 126 15.54 10.07 -11.39
CA GLN A 126 14.90 11.11 -10.58
C GLN A 126 14.52 10.60 -9.19
N PHE A 127 14.14 9.33 -9.10
CA PHE A 127 13.69 8.72 -7.84
C PHE A 127 14.38 7.38 -7.58
N GLY A 128 14.79 7.16 -6.35
CA GLY A 128 15.26 5.86 -5.86
C GLY A 128 14.30 5.36 -4.78
N THR A 129 13.71 4.18 -4.97
CA THR A 129 12.95 3.50 -3.91
C THR A 129 13.81 2.43 -3.27
N LEU A 130 13.97 2.51 -1.95
CA LEU A 130 14.84 1.64 -1.17
C LEU A 130 14.25 1.39 0.22
N ASP A 131 14.67 0.27 0.81
CA ASP A 131 14.56 0.06 2.26
C ASP A 131 15.58 0.95 2.99
N HIS A 132 15.50 0.99 4.31
CA HIS A 132 16.40 1.77 5.17
C HIS A 132 17.83 1.22 5.18
N ALA A 133 18.57 1.46 4.09
CA ALA A 133 19.94 0.99 3.86
C ALA A 133 20.88 2.16 3.49
N ASP A 134 21.72 2.58 4.44
CA ASP A 134 22.63 3.72 4.27
C ASP A 134 23.61 3.53 3.10
N CYS A 135 24.09 2.30 2.90
CA CYS A 135 25.03 1.99 1.81
C CYS A 135 24.40 2.24 0.43
N VAL A 136 23.11 1.92 0.27
CA VAL A 136 22.34 2.15 -0.96
C VAL A 136 22.09 3.64 -1.15
N ALA A 137 21.66 4.34 -0.08
CA ALA A 137 21.38 5.78 -0.11
C ALA A 137 22.64 6.58 -0.50
N ALA A 138 23.79 6.25 0.09
CA ALA A 138 25.07 6.87 -0.22
C ALA A 138 25.46 6.65 -1.69
N ALA A 139 25.39 5.41 -2.19
CA ALA A 139 25.70 5.11 -3.59
C ALA A 139 24.78 5.82 -4.58
N PHE A 140 23.48 5.93 -4.26
CA PHE A 140 22.54 6.69 -5.09
C PHE A 140 22.94 8.15 -5.20
N LYS A 141 23.30 8.80 -4.10
CA LYS A 141 23.72 10.21 -4.09
C LYS A 141 25.04 10.45 -4.81
N MET A 142 25.98 9.50 -4.73
CA MET A 142 27.24 9.56 -5.49
C MET A 142 26.99 9.56 -7.00
N ASN A 143 26.02 8.78 -7.46
CA ASN A 143 25.74 8.59 -8.89
C ASN A 143 24.71 9.60 -9.45
N TRP A 144 23.75 10.01 -8.63
CA TRP A 144 22.70 10.97 -8.97
C TRP A 144 22.49 11.95 -7.81
N PRO A 145 23.27 13.04 -7.70
CA PRO A 145 23.22 13.95 -6.55
C PRO A 145 21.87 14.61 -6.28
N ASN A 146 21.03 14.76 -7.31
CA ASN A 146 19.69 15.35 -7.23
C ASN A 146 18.57 14.31 -7.08
N ILE A 147 18.90 13.05 -6.81
CA ILE A 147 17.91 11.98 -6.66
C ILE A 147 17.02 12.21 -5.45
N VAL A 148 15.73 11.93 -5.60
CA VAL A 148 14.77 11.90 -4.51
C VAL A 148 14.66 10.46 -3.99
N LEU A 149 15.16 10.24 -2.78
CA LEU A 149 15.07 8.93 -2.11
C LEU A 149 13.69 8.78 -1.45
N LEU A 150 13.00 7.70 -1.79
CA LEU A 150 11.68 7.35 -1.29
C LEU A 150 11.82 6.11 -0.41
N SER A 151 11.81 6.33 0.89
CA SER A 151 11.99 5.29 1.90
C SER A 151 10.69 4.55 2.18
N PHE A 152 10.76 3.23 2.37
CA PHE A 152 9.64 2.44 2.85
C PHE A 152 9.94 1.92 4.25
N ASN A 153 9.53 2.65 5.27
CA ASN A 153 9.49 2.12 6.63
C ASN A 153 8.37 2.85 7.37
N VAL A 154 7.26 2.17 7.65
CA VAL A 154 6.21 2.74 8.50
C VAL A 154 5.80 1.64 9.48
N ARG A 155 6.34 1.71 10.69
CA ARG A 155 5.81 0.93 11.82
C ARG A 155 4.36 1.34 12.08
N ASN A 156 3.55 0.39 12.53
CA ASN A 156 2.10 0.58 12.67
C ASN A 156 1.68 1.79 13.53
N GLN A 157 2.55 2.25 14.44
CA GLN A 157 2.29 3.34 15.38
C GLN A 157 2.29 4.74 14.74
N VAL A 158 2.82 4.91 13.52
CA VAL A 158 2.88 6.22 12.82
C VAL A 158 2.14 6.21 11.47
N ASN A 159 1.22 5.24 11.30
CA ASN A 159 0.46 5.04 10.06
C ASN A 159 -0.36 6.26 9.61
N CYS A 160 -0.77 7.14 10.52
CA CYS A 160 -1.53 8.34 10.16
C CYS A 160 -0.68 9.34 9.35
N LEU A 161 0.61 9.48 9.68
CA LEU A 161 1.56 10.37 9.00
C LEU A 161 1.80 9.97 7.54
N GLN A 162 1.69 8.67 7.22
CA GLN A 162 1.78 8.19 5.83
C GLN A 162 0.69 8.80 4.94
N LYS A 163 -0.43 9.21 5.55
CA LYS A 163 -1.55 9.84 4.85
C LYS A 163 -1.24 11.30 4.49
N SER A 164 -0.18 11.93 4.99
CA SER A 164 0.10 13.35 4.75
C SER A 164 0.02 13.75 3.27
N ARG A 165 -0.57 14.91 3.01
CA ARG A 165 -0.92 15.37 1.65
C ARG A 165 0.23 16.11 0.95
N CYS A 166 1.19 16.62 1.72
CA CYS A 166 2.34 17.36 1.21
C CYS A 166 3.49 17.43 2.25
N PRO A 167 4.70 17.86 1.85
CA PRO A 167 5.83 17.99 2.78
C PRO A 167 5.57 18.94 3.96
N GLY A 168 4.89 20.06 3.71
CA GLY A 168 4.59 21.05 4.76
C GLY A 168 3.69 20.47 5.85
N GLN A 169 2.61 19.80 5.45
CA GLN A 169 1.72 19.12 6.39
C GLN A 169 2.44 17.98 7.12
N PHE A 170 3.19 17.15 6.39
CA PHE A 170 3.95 16.05 6.99
C PHE A 170 4.90 16.55 8.10
N LYS A 171 5.69 17.59 7.82
CA LYS A 171 6.61 18.17 8.79
C LYS A 171 5.88 18.65 10.04
N ALA A 172 4.79 19.41 9.88
CA ALA A 172 4.03 19.95 11.00
C ALA A 172 3.41 18.85 11.87
N LEU A 173 2.86 17.81 11.23
CA LEU A 173 2.30 16.64 11.93
C LEU A 173 3.37 15.82 12.65
N CYS A 174 4.57 15.67 12.08
CA CYS A 174 5.70 15.03 12.75
C CYS A 174 6.17 15.82 13.98
N THR A 175 6.23 17.16 13.88
CA THR A 175 6.56 18.03 15.01
C THR A 175 5.57 17.84 16.15
N LEU A 176 4.27 17.84 15.88
CA LEU A 176 3.23 17.59 16.88
C LEU A 176 3.40 16.23 17.58
N VAL A 177 3.67 15.16 16.82
CA VAL A 177 3.91 13.83 17.40
C VAL A 177 5.14 13.81 18.31
N ILE A 178 6.23 14.49 17.90
CA ILE A 178 7.46 14.58 18.68
C ILE A 178 7.22 15.37 19.98
N GLU A 179 6.58 16.54 19.89
CA GLU A 179 6.26 17.38 21.05
C GLU A 179 5.43 16.58 22.08
N ASN A 180 4.40 15.87 21.62
CA ASN A 180 3.58 15.01 22.48
C ASN A 180 4.39 13.88 23.14
N ARG A 181 5.34 13.26 22.44
CA ARG A 181 6.21 12.20 23.03
C ARG A 181 7.12 12.77 24.11
N ILE A 182 7.66 13.96 23.88
CA ILE A 182 8.48 14.69 24.86
C ILE A 182 7.66 15.01 26.11
N GLU A 183 6.43 15.51 25.94
CA GLU A 183 5.51 15.83 27.05
C GLU A 183 5.14 14.58 27.88
N LEU A 184 5.07 13.41 27.26
CA LEU A 184 4.85 12.12 27.94
C LEU A 184 6.12 11.56 28.62
N GLY A 185 7.26 12.25 28.54
CA GLY A 185 8.54 11.80 29.11
C GLY A 185 9.27 10.76 28.25
N GLU A 186 8.83 10.53 27.01
CA GLU A 186 9.39 9.52 26.09
C GLU A 186 10.48 10.13 25.18
N LEU A 187 11.49 10.76 25.79
CA LEU A 187 12.55 11.49 25.07
C LEU A 187 13.31 10.59 24.09
N ASP A 188 13.72 9.40 24.54
CA ASP A 188 14.48 8.44 23.73
C ASP A 188 13.70 8.00 22.48
N ILE A 189 12.38 7.83 22.61
CA ILE A 189 11.49 7.47 21.50
C ILE A 189 11.38 8.63 20.51
N ALA A 190 11.29 9.87 21.01
CA ALA A 190 11.22 11.07 20.19
C ALA A 190 12.52 11.32 19.40
N GLU A 191 13.67 11.09 20.03
CA GLU A 191 14.99 11.19 19.40
C GLU A 191 15.19 10.09 18.36
N TRP A 192 14.97 8.83 18.74
CA TRP A 192 14.98 7.70 17.82
C TRP A 192 14.07 7.92 16.60
N PHE A 193 12.87 8.46 16.79
CA PHE A 193 11.96 8.75 15.68
C PHE A 193 12.52 9.80 14.72
N LYS A 194 13.20 10.83 15.23
CA LYS A 194 13.85 11.86 14.39
C LYS A 194 14.98 11.24 13.57
N GLU A 195 15.81 10.43 14.20
CA GLU A 195 16.97 9.80 13.57
C GLU A 195 16.55 8.79 12.50
N GLU A 196 15.59 7.91 12.81
CA GLU A 196 15.18 6.84 11.91
C GLU A 196 14.22 7.30 10.80
N TYR A 197 13.22 8.14 11.12
CA TYR A 197 12.14 8.44 10.17
C TYR A 197 12.18 9.85 9.61
N LEU A 198 12.95 10.77 10.19
CA LEU A 198 12.99 12.17 9.78
C LEU A 198 14.38 12.66 9.36
N ALA A 199 15.41 11.80 9.45
CA ALA A 199 16.71 12.07 8.85
C ALA A 199 16.58 12.38 7.35
N ALA A 200 17.57 13.08 6.83
CA ALA A 200 17.51 13.70 5.50
C ALA A 200 17.11 12.72 4.39
N ASP A 201 17.58 11.48 4.49
CA ASP A 201 17.37 10.42 3.49
C ASP A 201 16.12 9.58 3.72
N TRP A 202 15.61 9.63 4.95
CA TRP A 202 14.59 8.71 5.42
C TRP A 202 13.22 9.35 5.58
N LYS A 203 13.09 10.67 5.42
CA LYS A 203 11.85 11.44 5.67
C LYS A 203 10.75 11.39 4.59
N LEU A 204 10.93 10.65 3.50
CA LEU A 204 10.02 10.67 2.34
C LEU A 204 9.24 9.36 2.16
N TRP A 205 8.46 8.98 3.19
CA TRP A 205 7.71 7.71 3.25
C TRP A 205 6.17 7.85 3.16
N TYR A 206 5.64 9.07 3.03
CA TYR A 206 4.20 9.31 2.84
C TYR A 206 3.81 9.25 1.35
N TYR A 207 2.55 8.90 1.03
CA TYR A 207 2.17 8.53 -0.35
C TYR A 207 2.41 9.60 -1.41
N SER A 208 2.33 10.87 -1.02
CA SER A 208 2.46 12.02 -1.92
C SER A 208 3.90 12.58 -2.00
N ALA A 209 4.87 11.93 -1.34
CA ALA A 209 6.23 12.45 -1.19
C ALA A 209 6.96 12.72 -2.52
N SER A 210 6.72 11.87 -3.53
CA SER A 210 7.30 12.04 -4.87
C SER A 210 6.74 13.24 -5.63
N LYS A 211 5.53 13.70 -5.27
CA LYS A 211 4.66 14.61 -6.06
C LYS A 211 4.34 14.11 -7.48
N ALA A 212 4.81 12.93 -7.85
CA ALA A 212 4.63 12.30 -9.15
C ALA A 212 3.64 11.13 -9.00
N PRO A 213 2.43 11.23 -9.57
CA PRO A 213 1.46 10.14 -9.54
C PRO A 213 2.07 8.87 -10.14
N GLY A 214 1.80 7.72 -9.50
CA GLY A 214 2.37 6.43 -9.92
C GLY A 214 3.71 6.08 -9.31
N ILE A 215 4.39 7.06 -8.72
CA ILE A 215 5.68 6.88 -8.05
C ILE A 215 5.42 7.02 -6.55
N THR A 216 5.50 5.92 -5.82
CA THR A 216 5.20 5.91 -4.38
C THR A 216 6.34 5.26 -3.59
N PRO A 217 6.57 5.67 -2.33
CA PRO A 217 7.46 4.96 -1.41
C PRO A 217 6.86 3.60 -1.05
N LYS A 218 7.12 2.58 -1.88
CA LYS A 218 6.52 1.25 -1.75
C LYS A 218 7.44 0.16 -2.30
N GLN A 219 7.74 -0.83 -1.46
CA GLN A 219 8.66 -1.92 -1.79
C GLN A 219 7.96 -3.19 -2.33
N ASN A 220 6.62 -3.31 -2.18
CA ASN A 220 5.91 -4.52 -2.61
C ASN A 220 6.22 -4.98 -4.06
N PRO A 221 6.44 -4.09 -5.05
CA PRO A 221 6.78 -4.54 -6.41
C PRO A 221 8.09 -5.33 -6.47
N ILE A 222 9.14 -4.86 -5.78
CA ILE A 222 10.45 -5.53 -5.78
C ILE A 222 10.46 -6.73 -4.84
N GLU A 223 9.75 -6.68 -3.71
CA GLU A 223 9.54 -7.85 -2.84
C GLU A 223 8.79 -8.98 -3.56
N ALA A 224 7.80 -8.64 -4.40
CA ALA A 224 7.10 -9.61 -5.22
C ALA A 224 8.06 -10.26 -6.23
N HIS A 225 8.95 -9.47 -6.83
CA HIS A 225 10.00 -9.98 -7.71
C HIS A 225 10.98 -10.90 -6.97
N ASN A 226 11.47 -10.50 -5.80
CA ASN A 226 12.36 -11.29 -4.95
C ASN A 226 11.73 -12.62 -4.51
N ARG A 227 10.43 -12.61 -4.23
CA ARG A 227 9.66 -13.84 -3.97
C ARG A 227 9.59 -14.75 -5.19
N ASP A 228 9.41 -14.18 -6.39
CA ASP A 228 9.37 -14.95 -7.62
C ASP A 228 10.75 -15.50 -8.00
N ILE A 229 11.86 -14.77 -7.74
CA ILE A 229 13.23 -15.28 -7.89
C ILE A 229 13.38 -16.60 -7.11
N LYS A 230 13.00 -16.60 -5.83
CA LYS A 230 13.06 -17.79 -4.96
C LYS A 230 12.23 -18.96 -5.50
N ARG A 231 11.09 -18.68 -6.15
CA ARG A 231 10.28 -19.71 -6.81
C ARG A 231 10.96 -20.25 -8.07
N VAL A 232 11.61 -19.39 -8.85
CA VAL A 232 12.26 -19.76 -10.12
C VAL A 232 13.47 -20.66 -9.88
N VAL A 233 14.28 -20.36 -8.86
CA VAL A 233 15.44 -21.20 -8.49
C VAL A 233 14.99 -22.51 -7.82
N GLY A 234 13.86 -22.49 -7.10
CA GLY A 234 13.22 -23.70 -6.57
C GLY A 234 14.10 -24.44 -5.56
N PRO A 235 14.43 -25.73 -5.76
CA PRO A 235 15.21 -26.52 -4.82
C PRO A 235 16.69 -26.09 -4.73
N GLU A 236 17.20 -25.33 -5.70
CA GLU A 236 18.59 -24.83 -5.75
C GLU A 236 18.81 -23.58 -4.87
N ILE A 237 18.06 -23.46 -3.79
CA ILE A 237 18.30 -22.44 -2.75
C ILE A 237 19.51 -22.88 -1.92
N ASN A 238 20.37 -21.94 -1.55
CA ASN A 238 21.65 -22.18 -0.88
C ASN A 238 22.59 -23.11 -1.69
N ALA A 239 22.66 -22.94 -3.00
CA ALA A 239 23.48 -23.79 -3.87
C ALA A 239 24.97 -23.40 -3.86
N SER A 240 25.82 -24.19 -4.51
CA SER A 240 27.23 -23.85 -4.76
C SER A 240 27.37 -22.67 -5.72
N THR A 241 28.50 -21.96 -5.67
CA THR A 241 28.81 -20.88 -6.63
C THR A 241 28.63 -21.34 -8.07
N GLU A 242 29.13 -22.54 -8.39
CA GLU A 242 29.01 -23.14 -9.72
C GLU A 242 27.54 -23.29 -10.15
N VAL A 243 26.68 -23.85 -9.30
CA VAL A 243 25.26 -24.03 -9.59
C VAL A 243 24.56 -22.67 -9.73
N VAL A 244 24.88 -21.70 -8.86
CA VAL A 244 24.29 -20.37 -8.95
C VAL A 244 24.64 -19.72 -10.29
N LEU A 245 25.92 -19.68 -10.65
CA LEU A 245 26.39 -19.01 -11.87
C LEU A 245 25.91 -19.72 -13.15
N ASN A 246 25.95 -21.06 -13.19
CA ASN A 246 25.69 -21.82 -14.42
C ASN A 246 24.20 -22.20 -14.60
N SER A 247 23.42 -22.33 -13.52
CA SER A 247 22.00 -22.73 -13.57
C SER A 247 21.07 -21.60 -13.12
N SER A 248 21.24 -21.11 -11.89
CA SER A 248 20.27 -20.20 -11.27
C SER A 248 20.17 -18.86 -11.99
N LEU A 249 21.30 -18.20 -12.26
CA LEU A 249 21.29 -16.87 -12.90
C LEU A 249 20.71 -16.90 -14.32
N PRO A 250 21.13 -17.82 -15.23
CA PRO A 250 20.51 -17.94 -16.55
C PRO A 250 19.00 -18.23 -16.50
N ARG A 251 18.55 -19.08 -15.57
CA ARG A 251 17.12 -19.37 -15.38
C ARG A 251 16.33 -18.14 -14.94
N ILE A 252 16.88 -17.33 -14.04
CA ILE A 252 16.26 -16.06 -13.61
C ILE A 252 16.07 -15.14 -14.83
N LEU A 253 17.12 -14.94 -15.63
CA LEU A 253 17.06 -14.10 -16.84
C LEU A 253 16.02 -14.60 -17.84
N SER A 254 16.04 -15.90 -18.15
CA SER A 254 15.10 -16.53 -19.07
C SER A 254 13.65 -16.41 -18.59
N TYR A 255 13.39 -16.68 -17.31
CA TYR A 255 12.04 -16.58 -16.75
C TYR A 255 11.50 -15.15 -16.83
N PHE A 256 12.27 -14.15 -16.36
CA PHE A 256 11.80 -12.77 -16.34
C PHE A 256 11.84 -12.11 -17.73
N GLY A 257 12.70 -12.56 -18.64
CA GLY A 257 12.68 -12.14 -20.03
C GLY A 257 11.43 -12.67 -20.77
N SER A 258 11.14 -13.96 -20.65
CA SER A 258 10.04 -14.63 -21.39
C SER A 258 8.64 -14.29 -20.87
N THR A 259 8.44 -14.28 -19.55
CA THR A 259 7.11 -14.05 -18.94
C THR A 259 6.56 -12.63 -19.18
N ARG A 260 7.42 -11.68 -19.55
CA ARG A 260 7.07 -10.25 -19.66
C ARG A 260 6.76 -9.79 -21.08
N ASP A 261 7.29 -10.49 -22.10
CA ASP A 261 7.01 -10.19 -23.51
C ASP A 261 5.77 -10.93 -24.04
N SER A 262 5.28 -11.96 -23.34
CA SER A 262 4.11 -12.78 -23.76
C SER A 262 2.78 -12.01 -23.85
N LYS A 263 2.71 -10.77 -23.36
CA LYS A 263 1.53 -9.90 -23.43
C LYS A 263 1.74 -8.63 -24.28
N GLY A 264 2.77 -8.64 -25.15
CA GLY A 264 3.23 -7.46 -25.88
C GLY A 264 4.19 -6.63 -25.03
N VAL A 265 5.12 -5.94 -25.67
CA VAL A 265 6.21 -5.23 -25.01
C VAL A 265 5.70 -3.88 -24.46
N PRO A 266 5.51 -3.71 -23.14
CA PRO A 266 4.87 -2.51 -22.63
C PRO A 266 5.90 -1.39 -22.47
N ILE A 267 5.58 -0.20 -22.96
CA ILE A 267 6.21 1.03 -22.47
C ILE A 267 5.93 1.10 -20.96
N ILE A 268 6.99 1.15 -20.15
CA ILE A 268 6.88 1.18 -18.69
C ILE A 268 6.53 2.61 -18.29
N LYS A 269 5.36 2.81 -17.69
CA LYS A 269 4.79 4.13 -17.37
C LYS A 269 4.46 4.21 -15.87
N PRO A 270 4.49 5.41 -15.26
CA PRO A 270 3.98 5.64 -13.92
C PRO A 270 2.44 5.73 -13.90
N TYR A 271 1.75 5.26 -14.93
CA TYR A 271 0.29 5.17 -14.97
C TYR A 271 -0.11 4.05 -15.90
N SER A 272 -1.35 3.60 -15.81
CA SER A 272 -1.91 2.65 -16.76
C SER A 272 -3.24 3.18 -17.27
N ALA A 273 -3.46 3.06 -18.58
CA ALA A 273 -4.81 3.06 -19.11
C ALA A 273 -5.57 1.84 -18.55
N GLY A 274 -6.89 1.96 -18.47
CA GLY A 274 -7.73 0.89 -17.96
C GLY A 274 -9.12 1.38 -17.57
N PRO A 275 -10.01 0.47 -17.20
CA PRO A 275 -11.36 0.83 -16.85
C PRO A 275 -11.45 1.53 -15.48
N VAL A 276 -12.49 2.33 -15.33
CA VAL A 276 -12.90 2.82 -14.01
C VAL A 276 -13.46 1.66 -13.19
N SER A 277 -12.97 1.49 -11.96
CA SER A 277 -13.55 0.47 -11.07
C SER A 277 -14.93 0.90 -10.56
N ILE A 278 -15.88 -0.05 -10.47
CA ILE A 278 -17.21 0.19 -9.88
C ILE A 278 -17.13 0.79 -8.47
N LYS A 279 -16.11 0.41 -7.69
CA LYS A 279 -15.88 0.97 -6.35
C LYS A 279 -15.57 2.48 -6.44
N ALA A 280 -14.65 2.87 -7.33
CA ALA A 280 -14.29 4.27 -7.50
C ALA A 280 -15.48 5.11 -7.98
N ALA A 281 -16.27 4.58 -8.93
CA ALA A 281 -17.46 5.26 -9.44
C ALA A 281 -18.56 5.41 -8.37
N ARG A 282 -18.83 4.37 -7.56
CA ARG A 282 -19.79 4.46 -6.44
C ARG A 282 -19.34 5.44 -5.37
N THR A 283 -18.06 5.40 -5.01
CA THR A 283 -17.51 6.38 -4.05
C THR A 283 -17.60 7.80 -4.62
N ALA A 284 -17.34 8.01 -5.91
CA ALA A 284 -17.50 9.32 -6.54
C ALA A 284 -18.96 9.83 -6.47
N MET A 285 -19.96 8.95 -6.65
CA MET A 285 -21.37 9.32 -6.49
C MET A 285 -21.72 9.78 -5.08
N LEU A 286 -21.14 9.17 -4.04
CA LEU A 286 -21.32 9.62 -2.66
C LEU A 286 -20.62 10.97 -2.44
N LEU A 287 -19.40 11.13 -2.98
CA LEU A 287 -18.61 12.34 -2.83
C LEU A 287 -19.25 13.61 -3.44
N VAL A 288 -20.04 13.46 -4.51
CA VAL A 288 -20.81 14.59 -5.10
C VAL A 288 -22.12 14.85 -4.37
N GLY A 289 -22.47 14.03 -3.38
CA GLY A 289 -23.63 14.25 -2.51
C GLY A 289 -23.44 15.47 -1.60
N GLU A 290 -24.56 15.96 -1.07
CA GLU A 290 -24.55 17.14 -0.22
C GLU A 290 -23.66 16.93 1.01
N GLY A 291 -22.85 17.96 1.32
CA GLY A 291 -21.99 17.98 2.49
C GLY A 291 -20.68 17.20 2.36
N ASN A 292 -20.45 16.45 1.28
CA ASN A 292 -19.19 15.69 1.08
C ASN A 292 -18.09 16.47 0.37
N TYR A 293 -18.38 17.65 -0.18
CA TYR A 293 -17.41 18.44 -0.92
C TYR A 293 -17.60 19.94 -0.72
N ARG A 294 -16.54 20.69 -1.03
CA ARG A 294 -16.53 22.16 -1.09
C ARG A 294 -15.62 22.63 -2.22
N LYS A 295 -16.11 23.52 -3.09
CA LYS A 295 -15.28 24.15 -4.13
C LYS A 295 -14.33 25.16 -3.48
N VAL A 296 -13.11 25.23 -3.99
CA VAL A 296 -12.09 26.20 -3.57
C VAL A 296 -11.92 27.19 -4.69
N GLU A 297 -12.26 28.45 -4.42
CA GLU A 297 -12.25 29.52 -5.42
C GLU A 297 -11.13 30.53 -5.14
N ARG A 298 -10.59 31.09 -6.21
CA ARG A 298 -9.66 32.22 -6.20
C ARG A 298 -10.01 33.11 -7.37
N ASN A 299 -10.26 34.40 -7.13
CA ASN A 299 -10.65 35.37 -8.16
C ASN A 299 -11.83 34.86 -9.02
N SER A 300 -12.88 34.36 -8.37
CA SER A 300 -14.08 33.80 -9.01
C SER A 300 -13.85 32.57 -9.89
N SER A 301 -12.65 31.99 -9.88
CA SER A 301 -12.31 30.76 -10.60
C SER A 301 -12.10 29.59 -9.63
N VAL A 302 -12.65 28.43 -9.96
CA VAL A 302 -12.47 27.21 -9.15
C VAL A 302 -11.04 26.69 -9.34
N THR A 303 -10.24 26.74 -8.28
CA THR A 303 -8.84 26.26 -8.25
C THR A 303 -8.69 24.87 -7.64
N GLY A 304 -9.74 24.35 -7.02
CA GLY A 304 -9.77 22.99 -6.52
C GLY A 304 -11.11 22.60 -5.91
N VAL A 305 -11.21 21.34 -5.51
CA VAL A 305 -12.37 20.81 -4.78
C VAL A 305 -11.86 19.99 -3.60
N LEU A 306 -12.36 20.32 -2.42
CA LEU A 306 -12.16 19.55 -1.20
C LEU A 306 -13.22 18.47 -1.10
N PHE A 307 -12.82 17.29 -0.66
CA PHE A 307 -13.68 16.14 -0.45
C PHE A 307 -13.43 15.49 0.90
N ASN A 308 -14.46 14.88 1.48
CA ASN A 308 -14.30 13.99 2.61
C ASN A 308 -13.37 12.82 2.28
N SER A 309 -12.47 12.50 3.20
CA SER A 309 -11.82 11.20 3.21
C SER A 309 -12.82 10.13 3.63
N ARG A 310 -12.52 8.86 3.31
CA ARG A 310 -13.48 7.75 3.46
C ARG A 310 -14.07 7.63 4.88
N LYS A 311 -13.28 7.91 5.91
CA LYS A 311 -13.72 7.83 7.31
C LYS A 311 -14.74 8.91 7.66
N TYR A 312 -14.82 10.02 6.92
CA TYR A 312 -15.71 11.15 7.24
C TYR A 312 -16.81 11.35 6.19
N MET A 313 -16.93 10.44 5.23
CA MET A 313 -17.86 10.55 4.11
C MET A 313 -19.30 10.31 4.56
N ILE A 314 -20.20 11.23 4.19
CA ILE A 314 -21.64 11.16 4.43
C ILE A 314 -22.28 10.20 3.42
N GLY A 315 -23.20 9.34 3.89
CA GLY A 315 -23.89 8.36 3.05
C GLY A 315 -23.11 7.06 2.79
N ASP A 316 -21.94 6.88 3.43
CA ASP A 316 -21.26 5.57 3.56
C ASP A 316 -21.61 4.92 4.91
N GLU A 317 -21.10 3.71 5.17
CA GLU A 317 -21.17 3.05 6.49
C GLU A 317 -20.29 3.75 7.57
N SER A 318 -20.06 5.07 7.48
CA SER A 318 -19.19 5.78 8.41
C SER A 318 -19.92 6.21 9.69
N VAL A 319 -19.30 5.89 10.83
CA VAL A 319 -19.71 6.36 12.16
C VAL A 319 -19.30 7.81 12.42
N GLU A 320 -18.27 8.32 11.72
CA GLU A 320 -17.71 9.67 11.89
C GLU A 320 -18.08 10.59 10.70
N ALA A 321 -19.23 10.38 10.06
CA ALA A 321 -19.65 11.21 8.92
C ALA A 321 -19.70 12.69 9.30
N THR A 322 -18.96 13.55 8.58
CA THR A 322 -18.83 14.98 8.91
C THR A 322 -18.91 15.84 7.66
N ARG A 323 -19.67 16.94 7.71
CA ARG A 323 -19.80 17.88 6.58
C ARG A 323 -18.47 18.57 6.28
N VAL A 324 -18.24 18.90 5.00
CA VAL A 324 -17.15 19.77 4.57
C VAL A 324 -17.61 21.23 4.68
N ASP A 325 -17.51 21.81 5.88
CA ASP A 325 -17.79 23.22 6.12
C ASP A 325 -16.54 24.12 5.90
N GLU A 326 -16.73 25.44 6.02
CA GLU A 326 -15.65 26.42 5.82
C GLU A 326 -14.57 26.32 6.91
N SER A 327 -14.95 26.07 8.16
CA SER A 327 -14.01 25.98 9.29
C SER A 327 -13.03 24.82 9.09
N ARG A 328 -13.57 23.63 8.83
CA ARG A 328 -12.78 22.42 8.58
C ARG A 328 -11.95 22.54 7.30
N ALA A 329 -12.50 23.17 6.26
CA ALA A 329 -11.75 23.47 5.05
C ALA A 329 -10.57 24.43 5.31
N ALA A 330 -10.76 25.47 6.11
CA ALA A 330 -9.74 26.43 6.47
C ALA A 330 -8.60 25.78 7.28
N ILE A 331 -8.94 24.99 8.30
CA ILE A 331 -8.00 24.23 9.13
C ILE A 331 -7.17 23.28 8.27
N PHE A 332 -7.82 22.47 7.44
CA PHE A 332 -7.14 21.56 6.53
C PHE A 332 -6.20 22.32 5.57
N ARG A 333 -6.67 23.41 4.94
CA ARG A 333 -5.84 24.21 4.02
C ARG A 333 -4.67 24.89 4.71
N ALA A 334 -4.81 25.33 5.96
CA ALA A 334 -3.71 25.86 6.76
C ALA A 334 -2.64 24.77 7.01
N SER A 335 -3.08 23.55 7.33
CA SER A 335 -2.16 22.43 7.54
C SER A 335 -1.37 22.05 6.29
N LEU A 336 -1.94 22.23 5.08
CA LEU A 336 -1.20 22.04 3.82
C LEU A 336 -0.03 23.04 3.65
N ARG A 337 -0.05 24.17 4.38
CA ARG A 337 1.04 25.14 4.46
C ARG A 337 1.97 24.90 5.66
N GLY A 338 1.75 23.83 6.41
CA GLY A 338 2.51 23.49 7.62
C GLY A 338 2.06 24.23 8.88
N SER A 339 0.85 24.80 8.90
CA SER A 339 0.29 25.48 10.06
C SER A 339 -0.84 24.66 10.68
N LEU A 340 -0.64 24.22 11.93
CA LEU A 340 -1.67 23.58 12.75
C LEU A 340 -2.28 24.61 13.70
N GLN A 341 -3.48 24.34 14.20
CA GLN A 341 -4.05 25.14 15.30
C GLN A 341 -3.19 24.98 16.56
N ARG A 342 -3.30 25.91 17.50
CA ARG A 342 -2.60 25.85 18.80
C ARG A 342 -3.55 26.31 19.92
N PRO A 343 -3.54 25.66 21.09
CA PRO A 343 -2.86 24.38 21.38
C PRO A 343 -3.47 23.24 20.56
N GLU A 344 -2.70 22.18 20.30
CA GLU A 344 -3.15 21.03 19.49
C GLU A 344 -2.62 19.72 20.06
N ILE A 345 -3.37 18.64 19.85
CA ILE A 345 -3.07 17.28 20.35
C ILE A 345 -3.06 16.25 19.22
N VAL A 346 -2.41 15.11 19.45
CA VAL A 346 -2.21 14.06 18.45
C VAL A 346 -3.53 13.43 17.98
N GLU A 347 -4.51 13.31 18.87
CA GLU A 347 -5.84 12.73 18.60
C GLU A 347 -6.59 13.50 17.50
N ASN A 348 -6.35 14.80 17.41
CA ASN A 348 -6.99 15.68 16.45
C ASN A 348 -6.38 15.60 15.04
N MET A 349 -5.25 14.90 14.87
CA MET A 349 -4.58 14.79 13.57
C MET A 349 -5.48 14.24 12.48
N GLU A 350 -6.20 13.15 12.76
CA GLU A 350 -7.13 12.56 11.81
C GLU A 350 -8.32 13.49 11.48
N PRO A 351 -9.13 13.93 12.45
CA PRO A 351 -10.32 14.73 12.17
C PRO A 351 -10.02 16.12 11.62
N HIS A 352 -8.93 16.79 12.04
CA HIS A 352 -8.62 18.16 11.59
C HIS A 352 -7.81 18.20 10.29
N TYR A 353 -6.78 17.34 10.17
CA TYR A 353 -5.76 17.51 9.12
C TYR A 353 -5.74 16.39 8.08
N LEU A 354 -6.27 15.21 8.38
CA LEU A 354 -6.28 14.05 7.46
C LEU A 354 -7.70 13.64 7.05
N SER A 355 -8.71 14.39 7.45
CA SER A 355 -10.12 14.10 7.18
C SER A 355 -10.59 14.53 5.79
N LEU A 356 -9.81 15.36 5.08
CA LEU A 356 -10.13 15.85 3.74
C LEU A 356 -9.08 15.46 2.68
N HIS A 357 -9.48 15.52 1.42
CA HIS A 357 -8.63 15.42 0.24
C HIS A 357 -8.84 16.63 -0.66
N LEU A 358 -7.76 17.18 -1.21
CA LEU A 358 -7.81 18.24 -2.21
C LEU A 358 -7.53 17.68 -3.60
N VAL A 359 -8.44 17.97 -4.53
CA VAL A 359 -8.18 17.90 -5.97
C VAL A 359 -7.89 19.32 -6.45
N ARG A 360 -6.68 19.57 -6.95
CA ARG A 360 -6.29 20.85 -7.55
C ARG A 360 -6.61 20.86 -9.04
N VAL A 361 -7.10 21.99 -9.53
CA VAL A 361 -7.21 22.28 -10.95
C VAL A 361 -5.91 22.97 -11.36
N LEU A 362 -5.12 22.32 -12.21
CA LEU A 362 -3.79 22.80 -12.61
C LEU A 362 -3.85 23.62 -13.89
N THR A 363 -4.70 23.21 -14.83
CA THR A 363 -4.88 23.87 -16.13
C THR A 363 -6.35 23.87 -16.48
N ASP A 364 -6.80 24.90 -17.19
CA ASP A 364 -8.14 24.89 -17.78
C ASP A 364 -8.05 24.30 -19.19
N LEU A 365 -8.36 23.02 -19.30
CA LEU A 365 -8.38 22.29 -20.56
C LEU A 365 -9.76 21.67 -20.78
N PRO A 366 -10.38 21.82 -21.95
CA PRO A 366 -11.63 21.14 -22.23
C PRO A 366 -11.40 19.64 -22.18
N PHE A 367 -12.36 18.90 -21.65
CA PHE A 367 -12.28 17.44 -21.53
C PHE A 367 -13.45 16.80 -22.28
N THR A 368 -13.14 15.82 -23.13
CA THR A 368 -14.12 15.10 -23.96
C THR A 368 -13.81 13.61 -23.86
N HIS A 369 -14.78 12.81 -23.42
CA HIS A 369 -14.68 11.36 -23.36
C HIS A 369 -16.01 10.73 -23.77
N SER A 370 -15.99 9.51 -24.30
CA SER A 370 -17.22 8.75 -24.51
C SER A 370 -17.79 8.30 -23.17
N TRP A 371 -18.80 9.01 -22.69
CA TRP A 371 -19.31 8.89 -21.32
C TRP A 371 -19.91 7.52 -20.96
N ALA A 372 -20.16 6.66 -21.94
CA ALA A 372 -20.60 5.28 -21.76
C ALA A 372 -19.44 4.28 -21.67
N SER A 373 -18.22 4.64 -22.10
CA SER A 373 -17.07 3.75 -22.06
C SER A 373 -16.47 3.70 -20.66
N PRO A 374 -16.34 2.51 -20.04
CA PRO A 374 -15.59 2.40 -18.80
C PRO A 374 -14.08 2.51 -19.04
N ASN A 375 -13.60 2.24 -20.26
CA ASN A 375 -12.18 2.24 -20.64
C ASN A 375 -11.73 3.62 -21.11
N TRP A 376 -10.61 4.08 -20.56
CA TRP A 376 -10.02 5.38 -20.85
C TRP A 376 -8.74 5.21 -21.68
N PRO A 377 -8.68 5.72 -22.92
CA PRO A 377 -7.46 5.73 -23.72
C PRO A 377 -6.39 6.60 -23.06
N GLU A 378 -5.14 6.31 -23.40
CA GLU A 378 -3.97 6.99 -22.83
C GLU A 378 -3.98 8.52 -23.05
N THR A 379 -4.47 8.98 -24.20
CA THR A 379 -4.57 10.41 -24.51
C THR A 379 -5.44 11.16 -23.51
N GLU A 380 -6.56 10.56 -23.08
CA GLU A 380 -7.45 11.13 -22.08
C GLU A 380 -6.89 11.03 -20.67
N VAL A 381 -6.24 9.90 -20.34
CA VAL A 381 -5.51 9.72 -19.07
C VAL A 381 -4.50 10.84 -18.88
N LEU A 382 -3.67 11.10 -19.90
CA LEU A 382 -2.69 12.19 -19.87
C LEU A 382 -3.36 13.56 -19.74
N ARG A 383 -4.50 13.77 -20.41
CA ARG A 383 -5.29 15.00 -20.29
C ARG A 383 -5.77 15.24 -18.85
N VAL A 384 -6.26 14.19 -18.18
CA VAL A 384 -6.64 14.25 -16.76
C VAL A 384 -5.42 14.57 -15.89
N CYS A 385 -4.28 13.94 -16.12
CA CYS A 385 -3.04 14.23 -15.37
C CYS A 385 -2.57 15.69 -15.55
N THR A 386 -2.77 16.29 -16.72
CA THR A 386 -2.44 17.70 -16.97
C THR A 386 -3.45 18.66 -16.32
N LYS A 387 -4.72 18.28 -16.28
CA LYS A 387 -5.80 19.11 -15.75
C LYS A 387 -5.91 19.06 -14.22
N TYR A 388 -5.78 17.88 -13.62
CA TYR A 388 -6.10 17.65 -12.22
C TYR A 388 -5.00 16.93 -11.45
N HIS A 389 -4.88 17.28 -10.17
CA HIS A 389 -3.99 16.59 -9.23
C HIS A 389 -4.69 16.33 -7.90
N CYS A 390 -4.80 15.07 -7.51
CA CYS A 390 -5.38 14.67 -6.22
C CYS A 390 -4.30 14.25 -5.23
N ASP A 391 -4.46 14.61 -3.95
CA ASP A 391 -3.53 14.23 -2.87
C ASP A 391 -3.78 12.84 -2.26
N CYS A 392 -4.77 12.09 -2.76
CA CYS A 392 -5.16 10.81 -2.16
C CYS A 392 -4.28 9.64 -2.63
N LYS A 393 -4.13 8.63 -1.77
CA LYS A 393 -3.40 7.39 -2.07
C LYS A 393 -3.82 6.73 -3.40
N ALA A 394 -5.12 6.66 -3.69
CA ALA A 394 -5.61 5.95 -4.88
C ALA A 394 -5.11 6.60 -6.19
N PHE A 395 -4.97 7.92 -6.22
CA PHE A 395 -4.43 8.67 -7.35
C PHE A 395 -2.95 8.36 -7.57
N PHE A 396 -2.16 8.35 -6.49
CA PHE A 396 -0.74 7.98 -6.56
C PHE A 396 -0.52 6.50 -6.89
N VAL A 397 -1.44 5.60 -6.55
CA VAL A 397 -1.34 4.18 -6.91
C VAL A 397 -1.67 3.94 -8.39
N SER A 398 -2.69 4.59 -8.93
CA SER A 398 -3.10 4.43 -10.33
C SER A 398 -2.30 5.29 -11.31
N GLY A 399 -1.70 6.37 -10.82
CA GLY A 399 -1.01 7.39 -11.62
C GLY A 399 -1.92 8.49 -12.15
N TRP A 400 -3.25 8.39 -12.00
CA TRP A 400 -4.18 9.37 -12.58
C TRP A 400 -5.62 9.30 -12.07
N LEU A 401 -6.10 8.12 -11.68
CA LEU A 401 -7.50 7.87 -11.36
C LEU A 401 -7.74 7.68 -9.86
N CYS A 402 -8.72 8.38 -9.33
CA CYS A 402 -9.35 8.08 -8.04
C CYS A 402 -10.82 8.53 -8.04
N SER A 403 -11.55 8.20 -6.98
CA SER A 403 -12.95 8.65 -6.82
C SER A 403 -13.07 10.16 -6.74
N HIS A 404 -12.10 10.87 -6.16
CA HIS A 404 -12.11 12.33 -6.10
C HIS A 404 -11.97 12.96 -7.49
N ILE A 405 -11.09 12.43 -8.35
CA ILE A 405 -10.95 12.88 -9.74
C ILE A 405 -12.27 12.70 -10.51
N LEU A 406 -12.91 11.53 -10.37
CA LEU A 406 -14.22 11.27 -10.99
C LEU A 406 -15.32 12.21 -10.49
N ALA A 407 -15.32 12.52 -9.18
CA ALA A 407 -16.24 13.48 -8.59
C ALA A 407 -15.96 14.90 -9.10
N THR A 408 -14.70 15.32 -9.21
CA THR A 408 -14.32 16.62 -9.80
C THR A 408 -14.75 16.73 -11.25
N LEU A 409 -14.53 15.69 -12.06
CA LEU A 409 -15.00 15.63 -13.44
C LEU A 409 -16.54 15.80 -13.54
N LYS A 410 -17.30 15.23 -12.59
CA LYS A 410 -18.76 15.42 -12.53
C LYS A 410 -19.13 16.87 -12.21
N LEU A 411 -18.44 17.47 -11.25
CA LEU A 411 -18.76 18.79 -10.71
C LEU A 411 -18.33 19.93 -11.62
N LEU A 412 -17.25 19.76 -12.39
CA LEU A 412 -16.62 20.83 -13.17
C LEU A 412 -16.68 20.58 -14.69
N ASP A 413 -16.75 19.33 -15.15
CA ASP A 413 -16.66 18.99 -16.59
C ASP A 413 -17.92 18.31 -17.14
N GLY A 414 -19.00 18.23 -16.36
CA GLY A 414 -20.26 17.63 -16.81
C GLY A 414 -20.25 16.10 -16.93
N PHE A 415 -19.23 15.42 -16.40
CA PHE A 415 -19.09 13.97 -16.49
C PHE A 415 -20.30 13.22 -15.93
N ASN A 416 -20.96 12.36 -16.70
CA ASN A 416 -22.16 11.67 -16.23
C ASN A 416 -21.84 10.37 -15.48
N LEU A 417 -21.61 10.48 -14.17
CA LEU A 417 -21.37 9.33 -13.27
C LEU A 417 -22.46 8.26 -13.30
N LYS A 418 -23.73 8.64 -13.51
CA LYS A 418 -24.84 7.68 -13.56
C LYS A 418 -24.73 6.78 -14.79
N VAL A 419 -24.46 7.36 -15.96
CA VAL A 419 -24.26 6.62 -17.21
C VAL A 419 -23.06 5.68 -17.11
N LEU A 420 -21.94 6.14 -16.55
CA LEU A 420 -20.77 5.29 -16.30
C LEU A 420 -21.12 4.11 -15.39
N LEU A 421 -21.84 4.33 -14.29
CA LEU A 421 -22.21 3.25 -13.38
C LEU A 421 -23.11 2.21 -14.05
N SER A 422 -24.00 2.64 -14.94
CA SER A 422 -24.85 1.74 -15.73
C SER A 422 -24.06 0.92 -16.76
N SER A 423 -22.91 1.41 -17.25
CA SER A 423 -22.08 0.67 -18.20
C SER A 423 -21.06 -0.27 -17.54
N LEU A 424 -20.88 -0.18 -16.21
CA LEU A 424 -19.95 -1.04 -15.48
C LEU A 424 -20.58 -2.39 -15.11
N PRO A 425 -19.82 -3.51 -15.23
CA PRO A 425 -20.34 -4.83 -14.88
C PRO A 425 -20.69 -4.92 -13.38
N ALA A 426 -21.88 -5.45 -13.07
CA ALA A 426 -22.45 -5.49 -11.73
C ALA A 426 -21.70 -6.41 -10.73
N ARG A 427 -20.98 -7.43 -11.23
CA ARG A 427 -20.31 -8.45 -10.40
C ARG A 427 -18.80 -8.28 -10.41
N LYS A 428 -18.20 -8.23 -9.21
CA LYS A 428 -16.75 -8.49 -9.07
C LYS A 428 -16.48 -9.94 -9.49
N PRO A 429 -15.34 -10.22 -10.15
CA PRO A 429 -14.80 -11.58 -10.18
C PRO A 429 -14.63 -12.07 -8.74
N PRO A 430 -14.86 -13.36 -8.43
CA PRO A 430 -14.63 -13.90 -7.10
C PRO A 430 -13.21 -13.56 -6.63
N GLY A 431 -13.11 -12.92 -5.47
CA GLY A 431 -11.84 -12.57 -4.86
C GLY A 431 -11.03 -13.81 -4.49
N ARG A 432 -9.73 -13.63 -4.27
CA ARG A 432 -8.85 -14.71 -3.77
C ARG A 432 -9.50 -15.38 -2.54
N PRO A 433 -9.65 -16.72 -2.53
CA PRO A 433 -10.06 -17.44 -1.32
C PRO A 433 -9.18 -17.00 -0.15
N ARG A 434 -9.76 -16.84 1.06
CA ARG A 434 -8.96 -16.53 2.24
C ARG A 434 -7.83 -17.55 2.34
N LYS A 435 -6.63 -17.09 2.68
CA LYS A 435 -5.53 -18.01 3.01
C LYS A 435 -6.04 -18.93 4.11
N VAL A 436 -6.00 -20.24 3.85
CA VAL A 436 -6.19 -21.27 4.87
C VAL A 436 -5.20 -20.96 6.01
N SER A 437 -5.67 -20.93 7.25
CA SER A 437 -4.79 -20.76 8.41
C SER A 437 -3.75 -21.88 8.42
N LYS A 438 -2.54 -21.60 8.87
CA LYS A 438 -1.51 -22.64 9.01
C LYS A 438 -1.98 -23.62 10.07
N ALA A 439 -1.81 -24.93 9.83
CA ALA A 439 -2.29 -26.05 10.64
C ALA A 439 -1.78 -26.12 12.12
N ARG A 440 -1.14 -25.07 12.64
CA ARG A 440 -0.60 -25.00 14.01
C ARG A 440 -0.95 -23.72 14.78
N GLN A 441 -1.78 -22.83 14.23
CA GLN A 441 -2.33 -21.72 15.03
C GLN A 441 -3.60 -22.19 15.73
N HIS A 442 -3.50 -22.43 17.04
CA HIS A 442 -4.69 -22.55 17.89
C HIS A 442 -5.30 -21.16 18.07
N ASP A 443 -6.60 -21.02 17.84
CA ASP A 443 -7.33 -19.80 18.15
C ASP A 443 -7.28 -19.59 19.69
N THR A 444 -6.70 -18.46 20.12
CA THR A 444 -6.70 -18.05 21.54
C THR A 444 -7.88 -17.11 21.81
N PRO A 445 -8.20 -16.77 23.07
CA PRO A 445 -9.19 -15.72 23.35
C PRO A 445 -8.94 -14.40 22.59
N ASN A 446 -7.66 -14.13 22.28
CA ASN A 446 -7.20 -12.87 21.70
C ASN A 446 -6.78 -13.00 20.22
N THR A 447 -6.77 -14.20 19.64
CA THR A 447 -6.31 -14.44 18.26
C THR A 447 -7.29 -15.35 17.52
N GLY A 448 -7.40 -15.19 16.19
CA GLY A 448 -8.37 -15.94 15.39
C GLY A 448 -9.59 -15.15 14.93
N GLN A 449 -10.57 -15.84 14.36
CA GLN A 449 -11.79 -15.22 13.79
C GLN A 449 -12.80 -14.82 14.88
N PHE A 450 -12.86 -15.57 15.96
CA PHE A 450 -13.78 -15.37 17.09
C PHE A 450 -13.05 -14.81 18.33
N ALA A 451 -11.94 -14.09 18.14
CA ALA A 451 -11.24 -13.43 19.23
C ALA A 451 -12.13 -12.36 19.89
N VAL A 452 -12.12 -12.26 21.22
CA VAL A 452 -13.00 -11.38 22.01
C VAL A 452 -12.93 -9.92 21.53
N PRO A 453 -11.76 -9.28 21.31
CA PRO A 453 -11.71 -7.90 20.83
C PRO A 453 -12.40 -7.68 19.48
N LYS A 454 -12.33 -8.67 18.58
CA LYS A 454 -12.99 -8.60 17.27
C LYS A 454 -14.49 -8.85 17.38
N LEU A 455 -14.91 -9.69 18.31
CA LEU A 455 -16.32 -9.95 18.58
C LEU A 455 -16.99 -8.71 19.19
N LEU A 456 -16.32 -8.02 20.12
CA LEU A 456 -16.80 -6.74 20.67
C LEU A 456 -17.05 -5.71 19.56
N GLU A 457 -16.06 -5.48 18.68
CA GLU A 457 -16.23 -4.56 17.54
C GLU A 457 -17.40 -4.98 16.63
N LYS A 458 -17.52 -6.29 16.39
CA LYS A 458 -18.51 -6.84 15.45
C LYS A 458 -19.93 -6.83 16.01
N LEU A 459 -20.12 -7.17 17.28
CA LEU A 459 -21.41 -7.15 17.96
C LEU A 459 -21.91 -5.71 18.13
N ALA A 460 -21.02 -4.76 18.45
CA ALA A 460 -21.38 -3.34 18.53
C ALA A 460 -21.83 -2.79 17.17
N ARG A 461 -21.16 -3.21 16.09
CA ARG A 461 -21.47 -2.77 14.73
C ARG A 461 -22.67 -3.50 14.10
N ARG A 462 -22.87 -4.77 14.44
CA ARG A 462 -23.89 -5.65 13.84
C ARG A 462 -24.50 -6.53 14.93
N PRO A 463 -25.43 -6.01 15.75
CA PRO A 463 -25.95 -6.75 16.89
C PRO A 463 -26.78 -7.98 16.51
N GLY A 464 -27.36 -8.02 15.29
CA GLY A 464 -28.02 -9.20 14.74
C GLY A 464 -27.09 -10.28 14.18
N PHE A 465 -25.77 -10.09 14.26
CA PHE A 465 -24.79 -11.03 13.70
C PHE A 465 -24.88 -12.47 14.24
N PRO A 466 -25.08 -12.71 15.56
CA PRO A 466 -25.13 -14.05 16.13
C PRO A 466 -26.57 -14.59 16.26
N THR A 467 -27.58 -13.94 15.69
CA THR A 467 -28.98 -14.38 15.88
C THR A 467 -29.20 -15.78 15.30
N ASN A 468 -29.85 -16.63 16.10
CA ASN A 468 -30.11 -18.06 15.87
C ASN A 468 -28.86 -18.94 15.82
N TRP A 469 -27.72 -18.47 16.33
CA TRP A 469 -26.54 -19.32 16.44
C TRP A 469 -26.67 -20.26 17.63
N LYS A 470 -26.27 -21.52 17.44
CA LYS A 470 -26.06 -22.45 18.55
C LYS A 470 -24.76 -22.15 19.27
N VAL A 471 -24.81 -22.11 20.58
CA VAL A 471 -23.69 -21.73 21.45
C VAL A 471 -23.57 -22.70 22.61
N LEU A 472 -22.33 -22.88 23.07
CA LEU A 472 -22.00 -23.67 24.25
C LEU A 472 -21.65 -22.73 25.39
N VAL A 473 -22.51 -22.65 26.39
CA VAL A 473 -22.41 -21.71 27.52
C VAL A 473 -21.93 -22.45 28.77
N PRO A 474 -20.79 -22.07 29.37
CA PRO A 474 -20.39 -22.57 30.68
C PRO A 474 -21.20 -21.84 31.76
N LEU A 475 -21.93 -22.59 32.59
CA LEU A 475 -22.66 -22.09 33.75
C LEU A 475 -22.17 -22.79 35.02
N ASP A 476 -22.01 -22.02 36.08
CA ASP A 476 -21.62 -22.52 37.40
C ASP A 476 -22.86 -23.01 38.16
N ILE A 477 -22.87 -24.29 38.54
CA ILE A 477 -23.93 -24.92 39.33
C ILE A 477 -23.39 -25.21 40.72
N ASN A 478 -24.14 -24.81 41.74
CA ASN A 478 -23.78 -25.08 43.12
C ASN A 478 -24.45 -26.38 43.57
N ASP A 479 -23.67 -27.44 43.72
CA ASP A 479 -24.11 -28.73 44.26
C ASP A 479 -23.58 -28.89 45.70
N ASP A 480 -24.03 -29.91 46.44
CA ASP A 480 -23.64 -30.12 47.86
C ASP A 480 -22.12 -30.31 48.09
N ASP A 481 -21.35 -30.59 47.03
CA ASP A 481 -19.88 -30.73 47.01
C ASP A 481 -19.13 -29.47 46.55
N GLY A 482 -19.83 -28.35 46.29
CA GLY A 482 -19.28 -27.07 45.86
C GLY A 482 -19.68 -26.65 44.44
N ILE A 483 -19.04 -25.59 43.92
CA ILE A 483 -19.36 -25.01 42.61
C ILE A 483 -18.73 -25.84 41.49
N THR A 484 -19.56 -26.38 40.59
CA THR A 484 -19.12 -27.10 39.38
C THR A 484 -19.59 -26.38 38.11
N THR A 485 -18.67 -26.10 37.19
CA THR A 485 -19.01 -25.49 35.89
C THR A 485 -19.45 -26.57 34.91
N LYS A 486 -20.70 -26.51 34.43
CA LYS A 486 -21.25 -27.40 33.39
C LYS A 486 -21.55 -26.61 32.11
N ASN A 487 -21.42 -27.25 30.96
CA ASN A 487 -21.68 -26.62 29.67
C ASN A 487 -23.09 -26.94 29.19
N PHE A 488 -23.82 -25.92 28.74
CA PHE A 488 -25.19 -26.04 28.25
C PHE A 488 -25.31 -25.59 26.80
N ASP A 489 -26.14 -26.29 26.04
CA ASP A 489 -26.49 -25.94 24.67
C ASP A 489 -27.56 -24.84 24.67
N GLY A 490 -27.24 -23.72 24.02
CA GLY A 490 -28.13 -22.57 23.92
C GLY A 490 -28.28 -22.05 22.49
N ILE A 491 -29.37 -21.33 22.24
CA ILE A 491 -29.64 -20.62 20.99
C ILE A 491 -29.70 -19.13 21.27
N VAL A 492 -28.85 -18.36 20.60
CA VAL A 492 -28.86 -16.89 20.71
C VAL A 492 -30.10 -16.33 20.05
N ARG A 493 -30.95 -15.64 20.80
CA ARG A 493 -32.16 -14.98 20.30
C ARG A 493 -31.87 -13.58 19.75
N PRO A 494 -32.83 -12.96 19.04
CA PRO A 494 -32.67 -11.59 18.56
C PRO A 494 -32.32 -10.63 19.70
N TRP A 495 -31.46 -9.67 19.39
CA TRP A 495 -31.01 -8.66 20.34
C TRP A 495 -32.12 -7.66 20.64
N PHE A 496 -32.00 -6.99 21.78
CA PHE A 496 -32.81 -5.82 22.13
C PHE A 496 -31.93 -4.73 22.76
N ALA A 497 -32.40 -3.48 22.72
CA ALA A 497 -31.68 -2.35 23.30
C ALA A 497 -32.33 -1.91 24.61
N LYS A 498 -31.50 -1.65 25.63
CA LYS A 498 -31.88 -1.07 26.90
C LYS A 498 -30.81 -0.07 27.32
N ASP A 499 -31.19 1.16 27.68
CA ASP A 499 -30.28 2.23 28.12
C ASP A 499 -29.09 2.49 27.16
N GLY A 500 -29.33 2.42 25.85
CA GLY A 500 -28.31 2.63 24.81
C GLY A 500 -27.30 1.49 24.65
N LYS A 501 -27.50 0.35 25.33
CA LYS A 501 -26.68 -0.86 25.21
C LYS A 501 -27.48 -2.01 24.58
N TYR A 502 -26.78 -2.90 23.89
CA TYR A 502 -27.35 -4.10 23.28
C TYR A 502 -27.25 -5.29 24.22
N TYR A 503 -28.33 -6.07 24.28
CA TYR A 503 -28.44 -7.30 25.08
C TYR A 503 -28.98 -8.45 24.24
N TRP A 504 -28.63 -9.68 24.63
CA TRP A 504 -29.06 -10.91 23.97
C TRP A 504 -29.57 -11.91 24.98
N LYS A 505 -30.71 -12.55 24.70
CA LYS A 505 -31.15 -13.73 25.46
C LYS A 505 -30.62 -14.99 24.81
N ILE A 506 -30.15 -15.95 25.60
CA ILE A 506 -29.82 -17.30 25.14
C ILE A 506 -30.90 -18.23 25.67
N GLU A 507 -31.52 -19.00 24.78
CA GLU A 507 -32.52 -19.98 25.15
C GLU A 507 -31.88 -21.36 25.20
N PHE A 508 -31.99 -22.03 26.35
CA PHE A 508 -31.40 -23.35 26.57
C PHE A 508 -32.40 -24.45 26.23
N ALA A 509 -31.90 -25.60 25.78
CA ALA A 509 -32.75 -26.73 25.41
C ALA A 509 -33.47 -27.36 26.62
N ASP A 510 -32.94 -27.20 27.83
CA ASP A 510 -33.55 -27.63 29.08
C ASP A 510 -34.46 -26.52 29.66
N ALA A 511 -35.72 -26.87 29.91
CA ALA A 511 -36.82 -25.92 30.09
C ALA A 511 -36.79 -25.05 31.37
N ASP A 512 -35.85 -25.27 32.29
CA ASP A 512 -35.79 -24.60 33.61
C ASP A 512 -34.51 -23.75 33.83
N ILE A 513 -33.78 -23.37 32.76
CA ILE A 513 -32.62 -22.46 32.86
C ILE A 513 -33.02 -21.08 32.34
N ASP A 514 -33.40 -20.18 33.26
CA ASP A 514 -33.59 -18.75 32.97
C ASP A 514 -32.39 -17.96 33.50
N VAL A 515 -31.63 -17.36 32.60
CA VAL A 515 -30.49 -16.48 32.91
C VAL A 515 -30.77 -15.07 32.42
N GLU A 516 -30.14 -14.11 33.09
CA GLU A 516 -30.22 -12.71 32.70
C GLU A 516 -29.72 -12.50 31.25
N PRO A 517 -30.24 -11.50 30.54
CA PRO A 517 -29.77 -11.15 29.20
C PRO A 517 -28.28 -10.79 29.20
N TYR A 518 -27.54 -11.44 28.32
CA TYR A 518 -26.10 -11.26 28.16
C TYR A 518 -25.81 -9.90 27.54
N ASP A 519 -24.84 -9.19 28.12
CA ASP A 519 -24.28 -7.99 27.52
C ASP A 519 -23.27 -8.33 26.40
N ILE A 520 -22.73 -7.30 25.77
CA ILE A 520 -21.81 -7.44 24.65
C ILE A 520 -20.49 -8.16 25.01
N GLN A 521 -19.99 -7.99 26.23
CA GLN A 521 -18.77 -8.64 26.70
C GLN A 521 -19.05 -10.11 26.99
N GLU A 522 -20.12 -10.39 27.73
CA GLU A 522 -20.50 -11.74 28.11
C GLU A 522 -20.80 -12.60 26.87
N LEU A 523 -21.56 -12.07 25.90
CA LEU A 523 -21.83 -12.77 24.66
C LEU A 523 -20.55 -12.98 23.82
N ALA A 524 -19.63 -12.01 23.79
CA ALA A 524 -18.35 -12.17 23.10
C ALA A 524 -17.52 -13.31 23.71
N HIS A 525 -17.57 -13.48 25.03
CA HIS A 525 -16.93 -14.61 25.72
C HIS A 525 -17.60 -15.94 25.41
N VAL A 526 -18.94 -16.00 25.38
CA VAL A 526 -19.69 -17.21 24.99
C VAL A 526 -19.38 -17.66 23.56
N LEU A 527 -19.36 -16.72 22.61
CA LEU A 527 -19.03 -17.02 21.21
C LEU A 527 -17.56 -17.46 21.05
N ASN A 528 -16.64 -16.83 21.80
CA ASN A 528 -15.25 -17.25 21.81
C ASN A 528 -15.09 -18.66 22.38
N HIS A 529 -15.76 -18.95 23.50
CA HIS A 529 -15.79 -20.25 24.15
C HIS A 529 -16.30 -21.34 23.19
N THR A 530 -17.48 -21.14 22.61
CA THR A 530 -18.11 -22.03 21.62
C THR A 530 -17.13 -22.37 20.48
N ALA A 531 -16.48 -21.37 19.90
CA ALA A 531 -15.52 -21.57 18.81
C ALA A 531 -14.26 -22.34 19.25
N ARG A 532 -13.74 -22.09 20.45
CA ARG A 532 -12.52 -22.73 20.97
C ARG A 532 -12.72 -24.21 21.28
N PHE A 533 -13.92 -24.61 21.67
CA PHE A 533 -14.29 -26.01 21.88
C PHE A 533 -14.71 -26.72 20.58
N GLY A 534 -14.59 -26.06 19.42
CA GLY A 534 -14.91 -26.66 18.12
C GLY A 534 -16.41 -26.86 17.89
N TYR A 535 -17.26 -26.22 18.68
CA TYR A 535 -18.71 -26.33 18.57
C TYR A 535 -19.20 -25.49 17.38
N ALA A 536 -20.03 -26.09 16.53
CA ALA A 536 -20.51 -25.44 15.31
C ALA A 536 -21.68 -24.49 15.63
N PHE A 537 -21.61 -23.26 15.11
CA PHE A 537 -22.67 -22.25 15.27
C PHE A 537 -23.96 -22.51 14.46
N VAL A 538 -24.15 -23.72 13.91
CA VAL A 538 -25.19 -24.05 12.90
C VAL A 538 -26.43 -24.65 13.54
#